data_AF-A0A7J4VD17-F1
#
_entry.id   AF-A0A7J4VD17-F1
#
_cell.length_a   1.000
_cell.length_b   1.000
_cell.length_c   1.000
_cell.angle_alpha   90.00
_cell.angle_beta   90.00
_cell.angle_gamma   90.00
#
_symmetry.space_group_name_H-M   'P 1'
#
loop_
_entity.id
_entity.type
_entity.pdbx_description
1 polymer ?
#
loop_
_entity_poly.entity_id
_entity_poly.type
_entity_poly.pdbx_seq_one_letter_code
_entity_poly.pdbx_strand_id
1 'polypeptide(L)'
;MHNPMFADNDLKKYFAGTEMKRILLFILILAIQLFPQLKELEVKPTENRGGIPIFRDHPDKAGIIFYTQFDDLKFYSSYGIVEIKGDPAGGKYVVIIEAVPRQTIEVRAPGFKTEMIRLESLQPRDVFYYEVLPKKQEGIEGIPELGVTINATPTDAKIFIDGESVVNLKTKKIKVGSHRLRIEREGFATSDELVEVGQG
;
A
#
# COMPACT_ATOMS: atom_id res chain seq x y z
N MET A 1 -67.06 56.93 17.77
CA MET A 1 -66.67 56.81 16.35
C MET A 1 -65.14 56.79 16.34
N HIS A 2 -64.38 55.84 15.81
CA HIS A 2 -64.54 54.76 14.83
C HIS A 2 -63.32 53.83 15.03
N ASN A 3 -63.47 52.51 14.89
CA ASN A 3 -62.38 51.55 14.59
C ASN A 3 -62.54 51.20 13.08
N PRO A 4 -61.50 50.85 12.27
CA PRO A 4 -60.90 49.48 12.24
C PRO A 4 -59.39 49.45 11.75
N MET A 5 -58.52 48.47 12.07
CA MET A 5 -58.26 47.11 11.53
C MET A 5 -57.19 47.00 10.40
N PHE A 6 -56.44 45.87 10.44
CA PHE A 6 -55.50 45.22 9.46
C PHE A 6 -53.98 45.52 9.60
N ALA A 7 -53.15 44.56 10.08
CA ALA A 7 -52.61 43.33 9.43
C ALA A 7 -51.41 43.65 8.51
N ASP A 8 -50.38 42.86 8.26
CA ASP A 8 -49.78 41.58 8.72
C ASP A 8 -48.49 41.48 7.87
N ASN A 9 -47.51 40.67 8.28
CA ASN A 9 -46.35 40.22 7.49
C ASN A 9 -45.28 41.24 7.06
N ASP A 10 -44.12 41.19 7.72
CA ASP A 10 -42.84 41.08 6.99
C ASP A 10 -41.72 40.57 7.89
N LEU A 11 -41.93 39.36 8.40
CA LEU A 11 -40.97 38.55 9.14
C LEU A 11 -40.12 37.73 8.14
N LYS A 12 -39.45 38.39 7.19
CA LYS A 12 -38.51 37.76 6.23
C LYS A 12 -37.32 38.64 5.85
N LYS A 13 -36.68 39.28 6.83
CA LYS A 13 -35.29 39.78 6.70
C LYS A 13 -34.32 38.85 7.42
N TYR A 14 -34.35 37.57 7.05
CA TYR A 14 -33.26 36.62 7.31
C TYR A 14 -32.56 36.34 6.00
N PHE A 15 -31.55 37.13 5.67
CA PHE A 15 -30.37 36.62 4.96
C PHE A 15 -29.19 37.45 5.46
N ALA A 16 -28.69 37.00 6.62
CA ALA A 16 -27.37 37.36 7.08
C ALA A 16 -26.38 36.94 5.99
N GLY A 17 -25.83 37.94 5.30
CA GLY A 17 -24.59 37.79 4.57
C GLY A 17 -23.48 37.56 5.58
N THR A 18 -23.10 36.30 5.76
CA THR A 18 -21.84 35.94 6.40
C THR A 18 -21.06 35.11 5.41
N GLU A 19 -20.28 35.80 4.59
CA GLU A 19 -19.04 35.27 4.02
C GLU A 19 -18.25 34.58 5.14
N MET A 20 -18.22 33.25 5.17
CA MET A 20 -17.29 32.51 6.01
C MET A 20 -16.26 31.80 5.15
N LYS A 21 -15.08 32.42 5.15
CA LYS A 21 -13.74 31.85 4.95
C LYS A 21 -13.72 30.31 4.96
N ARG A 22 -13.26 29.76 3.84
CA ARG A 22 -12.73 28.40 3.73
C ARG A 22 -11.69 28.16 4.83
N ILE A 23 -12.07 27.49 5.91
CA ILE A 23 -11.14 26.84 6.83
C ILE A 23 -11.78 25.52 7.24
N LEU A 24 -11.35 24.44 6.61
CA LEU A 24 -11.51 23.10 7.17
C LEU A 24 -10.10 22.56 7.44
N LEU A 25 -9.67 22.69 8.69
CA LEU A 25 -8.53 21.97 9.25
C LEU A 25 -9.08 21.09 10.36
N PHE A 26 -9.08 19.78 10.18
CA PHE A 26 -9.09 18.84 11.29
C PHE A 26 -8.18 17.66 10.98
N ILE A 27 -7.02 17.72 11.63
CA ILE A 27 -5.98 16.69 11.63
C ILE A 27 -6.48 15.55 12.53
N LEU A 28 -6.71 14.39 11.96
CA LEU A 28 -6.82 13.14 12.70
C LEU A 28 -5.40 12.75 13.13
N ILE A 29 -4.96 13.16 14.33
CA ILE A 29 -3.77 12.56 14.95
C ILE A 29 -4.23 11.24 15.57
N LEU A 30 -4.41 10.22 14.73
CA LEU A 30 -4.21 8.87 15.22
C LEU A 30 -2.71 8.81 15.48
N ALA A 31 -2.31 8.78 16.75
CA ALA A 31 -0.94 8.45 17.14
C ALA A 31 -0.69 6.98 16.81
N ILE A 32 -0.72 6.63 15.51
CA ILE A 32 0.02 5.50 15.01
C ILE A 32 1.45 5.91 15.33
N GLN A 33 2.06 5.25 16.31
CA GLN A 33 3.51 5.22 16.37
C GLN A 33 3.94 4.84 14.95
N LEU A 34 4.43 5.80 14.17
CA LEU A 34 5.02 5.57 12.86
C LEU A 34 6.34 4.82 13.12
N PHE A 35 6.23 3.59 13.62
CA PHE A 35 7.28 2.63 13.36
C PHE A 35 7.35 2.57 11.84
N PRO A 36 8.50 2.88 11.23
CA PRO A 36 8.65 2.66 9.81
C PRO A 36 8.40 1.17 9.57
N GLN A 37 7.22 0.83 9.05
CA GLN A 37 6.92 -0.53 8.67
C GLN A 37 7.87 -0.87 7.53
N LEU A 38 8.77 -1.82 7.78
CA LEU A 38 9.72 -2.27 6.76
C LEU A 38 8.94 -2.70 5.52
N LYS A 39 9.37 -2.24 4.35
CA LYS A 39 8.78 -2.62 3.08
C LYS A 39 8.94 -4.13 2.88
N GLU A 40 8.04 -4.76 2.14
CA GLU A 40 8.20 -6.18 1.80
C GLU A 40 8.90 -6.34 0.45
N LEU A 41 9.78 -7.33 0.37
CA LEU A 41 10.36 -7.80 -0.88
C LEU A 41 9.89 -9.23 -1.12
N GLU A 42 9.96 -9.68 -2.35
CA GLU A 42 9.61 -11.04 -2.74
C GLU A 42 10.76 -11.67 -3.51
N VAL A 43 11.05 -12.94 -3.22
CA VAL A 43 12.08 -13.73 -3.89
C VAL A 43 11.41 -14.87 -4.64
N LYS A 44 11.41 -14.81 -5.98
CA LYS A 44 10.75 -15.80 -6.85
C LYS A 44 11.76 -16.61 -7.64
N PRO A 45 11.60 -17.95 -7.76
CA PRO A 45 12.34 -18.71 -8.75
C PRO A 45 12.15 -18.11 -10.15
N THR A 46 13.20 -18.08 -10.95
CA THR A 46 13.16 -17.60 -12.34
C THR A 46 14.04 -18.46 -13.23
N GLU A 47 14.11 -18.12 -14.52
CA GLU A 47 14.94 -18.82 -15.50
C GLU A 47 16.31 -18.17 -15.69
N ASN A 48 17.23 -18.91 -16.29
CA ASN A 48 18.54 -18.40 -16.65
C ASN A 48 18.43 -17.35 -17.78
N ARG A 49 18.90 -16.12 -17.52
CA ARG A 49 18.92 -15.00 -18.49
C ARG A 49 20.30 -14.76 -19.11
N GLY A 50 21.26 -15.67 -18.93
CA GLY A 50 22.61 -15.56 -19.50
C GLY A 50 23.70 -16.00 -18.54
N GLY A 51 24.59 -16.86 -19.05
CA GLY A 51 25.54 -17.66 -18.28
C GLY A 51 26.72 -16.87 -17.74
N ILE A 52 26.91 -16.93 -16.42
CA ILE A 52 28.19 -16.66 -15.78
C ILE A 52 28.86 -18.02 -15.55
N PRO A 53 30.12 -18.23 -15.98
CA PRO A 53 30.84 -19.44 -15.63
C PRO A 53 31.16 -19.42 -14.12
N ILE A 54 30.30 -20.06 -13.33
CA ILE A 54 30.47 -20.17 -11.87
C ILE A 54 31.54 -21.21 -11.53
N PHE A 55 31.47 -22.37 -12.18
CA PHE A 55 32.14 -23.59 -11.73
C PHE A 55 33.53 -23.83 -12.33
N ARG A 56 34.05 -22.90 -13.12
CA ARG A 56 35.45 -23.00 -13.58
C ARG A 56 36.40 -22.92 -12.39
N ASP A 57 36.12 -21.97 -11.51
CA ASP A 57 36.97 -21.66 -10.36
C ASP A 57 36.46 -22.39 -9.09
N HIS A 58 35.22 -22.88 -9.09
CA HIS A 58 34.55 -23.56 -7.96
C HIS A 58 33.78 -24.83 -8.39
N PRO A 59 34.45 -25.92 -8.80
CA PRO A 59 33.80 -27.09 -9.41
C PRO A 59 32.98 -27.94 -8.44
N ASP A 60 33.24 -27.85 -7.14
CA ASP A 60 32.63 -28.62 -6.05
C ASP A 60 31.50 -27.85 -5.33
N LYS A 61 31.21 -26.62 -5.75
CA LYS A 61 30.23 -25.73 -5.11
C LYS A 61 28.90 -25.69 -5.87
N ALA A 62 27.88 -25.15 -5.20
CA ALA A 62 26.61 -24.77 -5.82
C ALA A 62 26.56 -23.25 -6.01
N GLY A 63 25.71 -22.78 -6.91
CA GLY A 63 25.53 -21.37 -7.21
C GLY A 63 24.08 -20.91 -7.13
N ILE A 64 23.88 -19.66 -6.74
CA ILE A 64 22.60 -18.97 -6.87
C ILE A 64 22.83 -17.67 -7.64
N ILE A 65 22.03 -17.44 -8.67
CA ILE A 65 22.02 -16.19 -9.41
C ILE A 65 20.77 -15.41 -9.05
N PHE A 66 20.96 -14.20 -8.52
CA PHE A 66 19.88 -13.27 -8.24
C PHE A 66 19.84 -12.17 -9.28
N TYR A 67 18.64 -11.88 -9.78
CA TYR A 67 18.32 -10.70 -10.58
C TYR A 67 17.47 -9.75 -9.75
N THR A 68 17.76 -8.45 -9.78
CA THR A 68 17.06 -7.49 -8.94
C THR A 68 17.08 -6.08 -9.50
N GLN A 69 16.18 -5.26 -8.97
CA GLN A 69 16.18 -3.80 -9.10
C GLN A 69 16.67 -3.11 -7.81
N PHE A 70 17.03 -3.88 -6.78
CA PHE A 70 17.54 -3.36 -5.52
C PHE A 70 19.03 -3.07 -5.59
N ASP A 71 19.39 -1.91 -5.06
CA ASP A 71 20.77 -1.58 -4.74
C ASP A 71 21.20 -2.28 -3.44
N ASP A 72 22.48 -2.68 -3.36
CA ASP A 72 23.13 -3.23 -2.16
C ASP A 72 22.40 -4.42 -1.51
N LEU A 73 22.03 -5.43 -2.30
CA LEU A 73 21.53 -6.69 -1.75
C LEU A 73 22.61 -7.39 -0.94
N LYS A 74 22.21 -7.90 0.24
CA LYS A 74 23.07 -8.67 1.13
C LYS A 74 22.53 -10.07 1.30
N PHE A 75 23.46 -11.01 1.37
CA PHE A 75 23.16 -12.43 1.45
C PHE A 75 23.84 -13.04 2.66
N TYR A 76 23.15 -13.95 3.33
CA TYR A 76 23.71 -14.77 4.40
C TYR A 76 23.28 -16.21 4.18
N SER A 77 24.17 -17.16 4.46
CA SER A 77 23.85 -18.59 4.45
C SER A 77 24.06 -19.17 5.84
N SER A 78 23.17 -20.08 6.24
CA SER A 78 23.34 -20.88 7.46
C SER A 78 24.61 -21.76 7.47
N TYR A 79 25.21 -22.00 6.29
CA TYR A 79 26.45 -22.77 6.13
C TYR A 79 27.64 -21.91 5.65
N GLY A 80 27.45 -20.59 5.57
CA GLY A 80 28.46 -19.68 5.03
C GLY A 80 28.35 -19.48 3.52
N ILE A 81 28.88 -18.36 3.04
CA ILE A 81 28.97 -18.01 1.62
C ILE A 81 30.45 -18.08 1.25
N VAL A 82 30.75 -18.80 0.17
CA VAL A 82 32.11 -18.97 -0.33
C VAL A 82 32.56 -17.68 -1.03
N GLU A 83 31.72 -17.17 -1.92
CA GLU A 83 32.01 -15.96 -2.69
C GLU A 83 30.70 -15.30 -3.14
N ILE A 84 30.71 -13.96 -3.20
CA ILE A 84 29.68 -13.18 -3.88
C ILE A 84 30.37 -12.40 -5.00
N LYS A 85 29.92 -12.60 -6.23
CA LYS A 85 30.40 -11.88 -7.42
C LYS A 85 29.23 -11.47 -8.32
N GLY A 86 29.49 -10.84 -9.45
CA GLY A 86 28.47 -10.45 -10.41
C GLY A 86 28.59 -8.99 -10.83
N ASP A 87 27.45 -8.40 -11.19
CA ASP A 87 27.32 -6.99 -11.56
C ASP A 87 26.19 -6.37 -10.73
N PRO A 88 26.49 -5.94 -9.48
CA PRO A 88 25.50 -5.30 -8.62
C PRO A 88 24.86 -4.06 -9.26
N ALA A 89 25.62 -3.28 -10.04
CA ALA A 89 25.11 -2.09 -10.72
C ALA A 89 24.11 -2.47 -11.84
N GLY A 90 24.33 -3.60 -12.51
CA GLY A 90 23.39 -4.23 -13.44
C GLY A 90 22.32 -5.09 -12.78
N GLY A 91 22.21 -5.10 -11.45
CA GLY A 91 21.19 -5.85 -10.72
C GLY A 91 21.40 -7.37 -10.71
N LYS A 92 22.64 -7.84 -10.87
CA LYS A 92 22.97 -9.28 -10.93
C LYS A 92 23.96 -9.69 -9.85
N TYR A 93 23.56 -10.63 -9.00
CA TYR A 93 24.44 -11.24 -7.98
C TYR A 93 24.61 -12.73 -8.24
N VAL A 94 25.81 -13.22 -8.01
CA VAL A 94 26.18 -14.63 -8.06
C VAL A 94 26.70 -15.00 -6.69
N VAL A 95 25.94 -15.82 -5.97
CA VAL A 95 26.24 -16.27 -4.61
C VAL A 95 26.69 -17.72 -4.72
N ILE A 96 27.95 -17.98 -4.40
CA ILE A 96 28.56 -19.32 -4.42
C ILE A 96 28.51 -19.88 -3.00
N ILE A 97 27.99 -21.10 -2.86
CA ILE A 97 27.69 -21.73 -1.58
C ILE A 97 28.13 -23.19 -1.55
N GLU A 98 28.27 -23.74 -0.35
CA GLU A 98 28.56 -25.16 -0.15
C GLU A 98 27.39 -26.04 -0.63
N ALA A 99 27.68 -27.15 -1.31
CA ALA A 99 26.67 -28.12 -1.72
C ALA A 99 26.34 -29.07 -0.56
N VAL A 100 25.37 -28.68 0.27
CA VAL A 100 24.95 -29.43 1.47
C VAL A 100 23.49 -29.89 1.39
N PRO A 101 23.10 -30.95 2.12
CA PRO A 101 21.73 -31.48 2.04
C PRO A 101 20.63 -30.48 2.37
N ARG A 102 20.87 -29.51 3.27
CA ARG A 102 19.93 -28.44 3.61
C ARG A 102 20.68 -27.18 4.01
N GLN A 103 20.28 -26.03 3.48
CA GLN A 103 20.70 -24.72 4.00
C GLN A 103 19.64 -23.65 3.71
N THR A 104 19.67 -22.59 4.50
CA THR A 104 18.82 -21.42 4.30
C THR A 104 19.66 -20.25 3.83
N ILE A 105 19.17 -19.51 2.85
CA ILE A 105 19.76 -18.26 2.37
C ILE A 105 18.85 -17.11 2.78
N GLU A 106 19.39 -16.15 3.52
CA GLU A 106 18.73 -14.88 3.79
C GLU A 106 19.06 -13.89 2.68
N VAL A 107 18.04 -13.20 2.20
CA VAL A 107 18.14 -12.11 1.22
C VAL A 107 17.67 -10.83 1.91
N ARG A 108 18.54 -9.82 1.96
CA ARG A 108 18.30 -8.55 2.64
C ARG A 108 18.47 -7.38 1.67
N ALA A 109 17.52 -6.45 1.72
CA ALA A 109 17.63 -5.14 1.07
C ALA A 109 17.45 -4.02 2.12
N PRO A 110 18.19 -2.90 2.03
CA PRO A 110 18.05 -1.80 2.97
C PRO A 110 16.62 -1.24 3.04
N GLY A 111 16.03 -1.21 4.25
CA GLY A 111 14.66 -0.72 4.46
C GLY A 111 13.55 -1.73 4.12
N PHE A 112 13.91 -2.97 3.80
CA PHE A 112 12.97 -4.06 3.55
C PHE A 112 13.09 -5.16 4.60
N LYS A 113 11.99 -5.90 4.78
CA LYS A 113 11.95 -7.14 5.53
C LYS A 113 12.86 -8.18 4.85
N THR A 114 13.55 -8.97 5.65
CA THR A 114 14.41 -10.07 5.17
C THR A 114 13.56 -11.24 4.69
N GLU A 115 13.91 -11.79 3.53
CA GLU A 115 13.32 -13.04 3.01
C GLU A 115 14.29 -14.21 3.15
N MET A 116 13.73 -15.42 3.29
CA MET A 116 14.49 -16.65 3.47
C MET A 116 14.16 -17.67 2.40
N ILE A 117 15.19 -18.18 1.74
CA ILE A 117 15.10 -19.27 0.77
C ILE A 117 15.60 -20.55 1.44
N ARG A 118 14.78 -21.60 1.42
CA ARG A 118 15.21 -22.93 1.85
C ARG A 118 15.67 -23.71 0.63
N LEU A 119 16.89 -24.24 0.71
CA LEU A 119 17.47 -25.08 -0.32
C LEU A 119 17.68 -26.48 0.25
N GLU A 120 17.34 -27.48 -0.56
CA GLU A 120 17.41 -28.88 -0.17
C GLU A 120 18.12 -29.69 -1.26
N SER A 121 18.77 -30.77 -0.82
CA SER A 121 19.43 -31.77 -1.66
C SER A 121 20.43 -31.20 -2.68
N LEU A 122 21.12 -30.11 -2.33
CA LEU A 122 22.05 -29.43 -3.22
C LEU A 122 23.19 -30.34 -3.66
N GLN A 123 23.41 -30.41 -4.97
CA GLN A 123 24.54 -31.09 -5.58
C GLN A 123 25.59 -30.08 -6.04
N PRO A 124 26.87 -30.48 -6.09
CA PRO A 124 27.89 -29.71 -6.78
C PRO A 124 27.42 -29.38 -8.20
N ARG A 125 27.67 -28.14 -8.63
CA ARG A 125 27.29 -27.59 -9.93
C ARG A 125 25.80 -27.28 -10.12
N ASP A 126 24.97 -27.45 -9.11
CA ASP A 126 23.60 -26.93 -9.15
C ASP A 126 23.62 -25.41 -9.23
N VAL A 127 22.74 -24.85 -10.07
CA VAL A 127 22.51 -23.40 -10.16
C VAL A 127 21.03 -23.11 -9.99
N PHE A 128 20.72 -22.30 -8.99
CA PHE A 128 19.38 -21.77 -8.78
C PHE A 128 19.32 -20.32 -9.27
N TYR A 129 18.15 -19.91 -9.74
CA TYR A 129 17.94 -18.57 -10.26
C TYR A 129 16.75 -17.96 -9.53
N TYR A 130 16.93 -16.76 -9.00
CA TYR A 130 15.88 -16.03 -8.32
C TYR A 130 15.79 -14.60 -8.85
N GLU A 131 14.58 -14.06 -8.84
CA GLU A 131 14.32 -12.65 -9.02
C GLU A 131 13.87 -12.05 -7.68
N VAL A 132 14.46 -10.92 -7.32
CA VAL A 132 14.20 -10.20 -6.07
C VAL A 132 13.56 -8.87 -6.40
N LEU A 133 12.28 -8.71 -6.09
CA LEU A 133 11.48 -7.54 -6.46
C LEU A 133 10.81 -6.92 -5.23
N PRO A 134 10.50 -5.62 -5.25
CA PRO A 134 9.58 -5.05 -4.29
C PRO A 134 8.26 -5.81 -4.35
N LYS A 135 7.79 -6.30 -3.21
CA LYS A 135 6.45 -6.86 -3.13
C LYS A 135 5.50 -5.68 -3.30
N LYS A 136 4.65 -5.71 -4.33
CA LYS A 136 3.58 -4.71 -4.45
C LYS A 136 2.77 -4.80 -3.16
N GLN A 137 2.54 -3.66 -2.53
CA GLN A 137 1.53 -3.57 -1.48
C GLN A 137 0.19 -3.79 -2.17
N GLU A 138 -0.24 -5.04 -2.24
CA GLU A 138 -1.64 -5.34 -2.45
C GLU A 138 -2.34 -4.79 -1.21
N GLY A 139 -3.07 -3.69 -1.38
CA GLY A 139 -4.09 -3.32 -0.39
C GLY A 139 -4.89 -4.57 -0.08
N ILE A 140 -5.07 -4.87 1.20
CA ILE A 140 -5.40 -6.22 1.72
C ILE A 140 -6.22 -7.05 0.73
N GLU A 141 -5.55 -7.97 0.04
CA GLU A 141 -6.23 -8.99 -0.74
C GLU A 141 -7.14 -9.77 0.21
N GLY A 142 -8.45 -9.72 -0.05
CA GLY A 142 -9.45 -10.44 0.74
C GLY A 142 -10.21 -9.63 1.79
N ILE A 143 -10.00 -8.31 1.93
CA ILE A 143 -10.98 -7.44 2.60
C ILE A 143 -11.81 -6.74 1.53
N PRO A 144 -12.99 -7.28 1.17
CA PRO A 144 -13.81 -6.69 0.13
C PRO A 144 -14.41 -5.35 0.57
N GLU A 145 -14.48 -5.06 1.88
CA GLU A 145 -15.19 -3.90 2.43
C GLU A 145 -14.50 -3.28 3.66
N LEU A 146 -14.42 -1.94 3.71
CA LEU A 146 -13.95 -1.14 4.84
C LEU A 146 -15.11 -0.40 5.51
N GLY A 147 -15.04 -0.23 6.83
CA GLY A 147 -15.99 0.59 7.58
C GLY A 147 -15.67 2.07 7.42
N VAL A 148 -16.54 2.81 6.73
CA VAL A 148 -16.40 4.24 6.47
C VAL A 148 -17.50 4.99 7.21
N THR A 149 -17.11 6.02 7.97
CA THR A 149 -18.04 6.96 8.61
C THR A 149 -17.94 8.29 7.89
N ILE A 150 -19.06 8.79 7.37
CA ILE A 150 -19.11 10.10 6.71
C ILE A 150 -19.65 11.12 7.69
N ASN A 151 -18.97 12.27 7.79
CA ASN A 151 -19.44 13.44 8.51
C ASN A 151 -19.72 14.57 7.52
N ALA A 152 -20.99 14.80 7.21
CA ALA A 152 -21.41 15.93 6.38
C ALA A 152 -21.86 17.10 7.25
N THR A 153 -21.47 18.31 6.87
CA THR A 153 -21.97 19.55 7.48
C THR A 153 -22.65 20.38 6.41
N PRO A 154 -23.89 20.84 6.61
CA PRO A 154 -24.71 20.68 7.83
C PRO A 154 -25.32 19.28 7.97
N THR A 155 -25.83 18.96 9.17
CA THR A 155 -26.20 17.59 9.56
C THR A 155 -27.40 17.02 8.80
N ASP A 156 -28.24 17.89 8.24
CA ASP A 156 -29.42 17.58 7.42
C ASP A 156 -29.11 17.36 5.93
N ALA A 157 -27.83 17.38 5.53
CA ALA A 157 -27.42 17.06 4.17
C ALA A 157 -27.74 15.61 3.80
N LYS A 158 -28.19 15.39 2.56
CA LYS A 158 -28.38 14.06 1.98
C LYS A 158 -27.03 13.59 1.42
N ILE A 159 -26.58 12.43 1.86
CA ILE A 159 -25.30 11.83 1.46
C ILE A 159 -25.59 10.60 0.62
N PHE A 160 -24.91 10.47 -0.52
CA PHE A 160 -25.02 9.34 -1.42
C PHE A 160 -23.63 8.79 -1.76
N ILE A 161 -23.48 7.48 -1.76
CA ILE A 161 -22.28 6.78 -2.23
C ILE A 161 -22.74 5.81 -3.30
N ASP A 162 -22.23 5.95 -4.52
CA ASP A 162 -22.67 5.20 -5.72
C ASP A 162 -24.19 5.26 -5.94
N GLY A 163 -24.81 6.36 -5.52
CA GLY A 163 -26.26 6.56 -5.60
C GLY A 163 -27.06 5.98 -4.42
N GLU A 164 -26.44 5.26 -3.48
CA GLU A 164 -27.11 4.74 -2.29
C GLU A 164 -27.07 5.76 -1.14
N SER A 165 -28.22 6.05 -0.52
CA SER A 165 -28.33 7.00 0.58
C SER A 165 -27.63 6.49 1.85
N VAL A 166 -26.83 7.36 2.48
CA VAL A 166 -26.10 7.06 3.71
C VAL A 166 -26.47 8.08 4.79
N VAL A 167 -26.57 7.59 6.02
CA VAL A 167 -26.88 8.45 7.18
C VAL A 167 -25.60 9.09 7.69
N ASN A 168 -25.66 10.38 7.93
CA ASN A 168 -24.56 11.16 8.51
C ASN A 168 -24.11 10.58 9.87
N LEU A 169 -22.80 10.55 10.11
CA LEU A 169 -22.13 10.00 11.29
C LEU A 169 -22.40 8.51 11.55
N LYS A 170 -22.93 7.77 10.57
CA LYS A 170 -23.12 6.32 10.67
C LYS A 170 -22.05 5.58 9.87
N THR A 171 -21.41 4.60 10.50
CA THR A 171 -20.46 3.72 9.81
C THR A 171 -21.18 2.79 8.85
N LYS A 172 -20.70 2.70 7.62
CA LYS A 172 -21.16 1.78 6.59
C LYS A 172 -19.99 0.99 6.03
N LYS A 173 -20.20 -0.28 5.73
CA LYS A 173 -19.23 -1.09 4.98
C LYS A 173 -19.30 -0.70 3.50
N ILE A 174 -18.17 -0.26 2.95
CA ILE A 174 -18.02 0.17 1.56
C ILE A 174 -16.92 -0.65 0.93
N LYS A 175 -17.07 -1.02 -0.34
CA LYS A 175 -16.04 -1.78 -1.02
C LYS A 175 -14.73 -1.01 -1.10
N VAL A 176 -13.62 -1.73 -1.26
CA VAL A 176 -12.35 -1.11 -1.60
C VAL A 176 -12.39 -0.72 -3.09
N GLY A 177 -11.93 0.48 -3.42
CA GLY A 177 -11.87 1.01 -4.78
C GLY A 177 -12.47 2.41 -4.93
N SER A 178 -12.76 2.80 -6.17
CA SER A 178 -13.29 4.13 -6.49
C SER A 178 -14.80 4.18 -6.29
N HIS A 179 -15.26 5.18 -5.53
CA HIS A 179 -16.66 5.41 -5.21
C HIS A 179 -17.05 6.84 -5.53
N ARG A 180 -18.29 7.05 -5.99
CA ARG A 180 -18.80 8.41 -6.24
C ARG A 180 -19.55 8.92 -5.02
N LEU A 181 -18.99 9.91 -4.34
CA LEU A 181 -19.59 10.59 -3.20
C LEU A 181 -20.36 11.82 -3.67
N ARG A 182 -21.66 11.87 -3.38
CA ARG A 182 -22.51 13.03 -3.63
C ARG A 182 -23.16 13.50 -2.34
N ILE A 183 -23.04 14.78 -2.04
CA ILE A 183 -23.64 15.42 -0.86
C ILE A 183 -24.47 16.60 -1.35
N GLU A 184 -25.75 16.62 -0.99
CA GLU A 184 -26.68 17.66 -1.43
C GLU A 184 -27.58 18.17 -0.31
N ARG A 185 -27.96 19.45 -0.41
CA ARG A 185 -28.93 20.08 0.46
C ARG A 185 -29.55 21.32 -0.20
N GLU A 186 -30.87 21.42 -0.19
CA GLU A 186 -31.55 22.56 0.44
C GLU A 186 -30.92 23.96 0.39
N GLY A 187 -30.65 24.56 -0.78
CA GLY A 187 -30.05 25.90 -0.86
C GLY A 187 -28.53 25.96 -0.65
N PHE A 188 -27.83 24.83 -0.80
CA PHE A 188 -26.37 24.68 -0.71
C PHE A 188 -25.83 24.13 -2.02
N ALA A 189 -24.55 24.37 -2.30
CA ALA A 189 -23.87 23.76 -3.44
C ALA A 189 -23.78 22.25 -3.25
N THR A 190 -24.10 21.50 -4.31
CA THR A 190 -23.90 20.04 -4.36
C THR A 190 -22.42 19.72 -4.49
N SER A 191 -21.92 18.83 -3.63
CA SER A 191 -20.60 18.21 -3.77
C SER A 191 -20.75 16.89 -4.52
N ASP A 192 -19.92 16.64 -5.53
CA ASP A 192 -19.94 15.42 -6.32
C ASP A 192 -18.51 15.07 -6.73
N GLU A 193 -17.93 14.07 -6.07
CA GLU A 193 -16.51 13.74 -6.16
C GLU A 193 -16.29 12.23 -6.27
N LEU A 194 -15.22 11.84 -6.97
CA LEU A 194 -14.70 10.48 -6.93
C LEU A 194 -13.73 10.36 -5.76
N VAL A 195 -14.01 9.43 -4.86
CA VAL A 195 -13.19 9.14 -3.68
C VAL A 195 -12.65 7.72 -3.79
N GLU A 196 -11.37 7.55 -3.44
CA GLU A 196 -10.75 6.23 -3.40
C GLU A 196 -10.83 5.70 -1.97
N VAL A 197 -11.50 4.55 -1.79
CA VAL A 197 -11.58 3.84 -0.52
C VAL A 197 -10.50 2.77 -0.52
N GLY A 198 -9.40 3.02 0.20
CA GLY A 198 -8.28 2.11 0.34
C GLY A 198 -7.69 2.13 1.76
N GLN A 199 -6.70 1.29 2.01
CA GLN A 199 -5.88 1.43 3.21
C GLN A 199 -4.91 2.61 3.01
N GLY A 200 -4.92 3.54 3.96
CA GLY A 200 -4.00 4.68 3.99
C GLY A 200 -2.63 4.32 4.55
#